data_AF-A0A800A770-F1
#
_entry.id   AF-A0A800A770-F1
#
_cell.length_a   1.000
_cell.length_b   1.000
_cell.length_c   1.000
_cell.angle_alpha   90.00
_cell.angle_beta   90.00
_cell.angle_gamma   90.00
#
_symmetry.space_group_name_H-M   'P 1'
#
loop_
_entity.id
_entity.type
_entity.pdbx_description
1 polymer ?
#
loop_
_entity_poly.entity_id
_entity_poly.type
_entity_poly.pdbx_seq_one_letter_code
_entity_poly.pdbx_strand_id
1 'polypeptide(L)' 'MTKGPSAVFAHDGLREAMGWYEKAAKIRPEGNDDAILRWNACVRAIKDGGLRPRHHEAELGLE' A
#
# COMPACT_ATOMS: atom_id res chain seq x y z
N MET A 1 14.36 -17.89 -1.20
CA MET A 1 13.83 -16.86 -2.12
C MET A 1 13.88 -15.52 -1.42
N THR A 2 14.97 -14.78 -1.59
CA THR A 2 15.12 -13.41 -1.08
C THR A 2 14.19 -12.50 -1.87
N LYS A 3 13.18 -11.92 -1.22
CA LYS A 3 12.29 -10.92 -1.81
C LYS A 3 13.12 -9.69 -2.15
N GLY A 4 13.43 -9.51 -3.43
CA GLY A 4 14.25 -8.40 -3.92
C GLY A 4 13.57 -7.03 -3.80
N PRO A 5 14.26 -5.94 -4.21
CA PRO A 5 13.81 -4.55 -4.11
C PRO A 5 12.36 -4.32 -4.58
N SER A 6 11.89 -5.11 -5.56
CA SER A 6 10.52 -5.11 -6.07
C SER A 6 9.44 -5.23 -4.98
N ALA A 7 9.64 -6.01 -3.92
CA ALA A 7 8.62 -6.20 -2.89
C ALA A 7 8.40 -4.95 -2.01
N VAL A 8 9.46 -4.18 -1.77
CA VAL A 8 9.40 -2.93 -1.01
C VAL A 8 8.71 -1.85 -1.86
N PHE A 9 9.11 -1.71 -3.13
CA PHE A 9 8.47 -0.78 -4.05
C PHE A 9 6.98 -1.10 -4.25
N ALA A 10 6.62 -2.39 -4.26
CA ALA A 10 5.22 -2.82 -4.31
C ALA A 10 4.43 -2.39 -3.06
N HIS A 11 5.02 -2.49 -1.86
CA HIS A 11 4.36 -2.00 -0.65
C HIS A 11 4.08 -0.50 -0.73
N ASP A 12 5.11 0.29 -1.01
CA ASP A 12 5.02 1.76 -1.00
C ASP A 12 4.00 2.24 -2.06
N GLY A 13 4.06 1.69 -3.27
CA GLY A 13 3.10 2.01 -4.33
C GLY A 13 1.65 1.61 -3.98
N LEU A 14 1.45 0.45 -3.36
CA LEU A 14 0.12 0.04 -2.91
C LEU A 14 -0.40 0.96 -1.79
N ARG A 15 0.45 1.42 -0.87
CA ARG A 15 0.04 2.38 0.17
C ARG A 15 -0.31 3.74 -0.40
N GLU A 16 0.45 4.23 -1.39
CA GLU A 16 0.12 5.47 -2.09
C GLU A 16 -1.24 5.35 -2.80
N ALA A 17 -1.45 4.26 -3.55
CA ALA A 17 -2.72 3.98 -4.22
C ALA A 17 -3.91 3.95 -3.25
N MET A 18 -3.74 3.33 -2.06
CA MET A 18 -4.75 3.34 -1.01
C MET A 18 -5.15 4.76 -0.59
N GLY A 19 -4.20 5.68 -0.44
CA GLY A 19 -4.49 7.08 -0.13
C GLY A 19 -5.31 7.78 -1.23
N TRP A 20 -5.09 7.43 -2.50
CA TRP A 20 -5.92 7.93 -3.60
C TRP A 20 -7.33 7.33 -3.58
N TYR A 21 -7.46 6.04 -3.31
CA TYR A 21 -8.76 5.39 -3.21
C TYR A 21 -9.58 5.91 -2.02
N GLU A 22 -8.95 6.25 -0.90
CA GLU A 22 -9.62 6.91 0.24
C GLU A 22 -10.19 8.28 -0.14
N LYS A 23 -9.43 9.07 -0.90
CA LYS A 23 -9.92 10.36 -1.43
C LYS A 23 -11.08 10.14 -2.40
N ALA A 24 -10.96 9.18 -3.31
CA ALA A 24 -12.00 8.85 -4.28
C ALA A 24 -13.29 8.35 -3.60
N ALA A 25 -13.17 7.53 -2.56
CA ALA A 25 -14.32 7.00 -1.82
C ALA A 25 -15.17 8.10 -1.16
N LYS A 26 -14.58 9.26 -0.84
CA LYS A 26 -15.28 10.42 -0.25
C LYS A 26 -16.14 11.17 -1.27
N ILE A 27 -15.82 11.11 -2.56
CA ILE A 27 -16.53 11.82 -3.64
C ILE A 27 -17.27 10.85 -4.57
N ARG A 28 -17.38 9.57 -4.19
CA ARG A 28 -17.93 8.54 -5.07
C ARG A 28 -19.43 8.75 -5.31
N PRO A 29 -19.94 8.55 -6.54
CA PRO A 29 -21.36 8.45 -6.80
C PRO A 29 -22.01 7.30 -6.02
N GLU A 30 -23.30 7.40 -5.76
CA GLU A 30 -24.07 6.31 -5.15
C GLU A 30 -24.00 5.05 -6.02
N GLY A 31 -23.86 3.89 -5.38
CA GLY A 31 -23.73 2.60 -6.05
C GLY A 31 -22.38 2.31 -6.71
N ASN A 32 -21.43 3.26 -6.71
CA ASN A 32 -20.08 3.02 -7.22
C ASN A 32 -19.08 2.79 -6.07
N ASP A 33 -18.92 1.53 -5.67
CA ASP A 33 -17.98 1.13 -4.61
C ASP A 33 -16.58 0.76 -5.12
N ASP A 34 -16.27 1.08 -6.38
CA ASP A 34 -15.01 0.73 -7.04
C ASP A 34 -13.78 1.21 -6.25
N ALA A 35 -13.81 2.43 -5.71
CA ALA A 35 -12.74 2.95 -4.85
C ALA A 35 -12.53 2.08 -3.60
N ILE A 36 -13.62 1.63 -2.95
CA ILE A 36 -13.57 0.78 -1.77
C ILE A 36 -13.06 -0.63 -2.13
N LEU A 37 -13.53 -1.18 -3.25
CA LEU A 37 -13.11 -2.50 -3.73
C LEU A 37 -11.61 -2.53 -4.08
N ARG A 38 -11.10 -1.48 -4.74
CA ARG A 38 -9.67 -1.37 -5.06
C ARG A 38 -8.82 -1.16 -3.80
N TRP A 39 -9.28 -0.36 -2.85
CA TRP A 39 -8.62 -0.25 -1.55
C TRP A 39 -8.51 -1.62 -0.86
N ASN A 40 -9.60 -2.40 -0.84
CA ASN A 40 -9.60 -3.75 -0.29
C ASN A 40 -8.66 -4.71 -1.06
N ALA A 41 -8.58 -4.58 -2.38
CA ALA A 41 -7.63 -5.35 -3.19
C ALA A 41 -6.17 -5.03 -2.80
N CYS A 42 -5.83 -3.76 -2.58
CA CYS A 42 -4.52 -3.36 -2.08
C CYS A 42 -4.21 -3.99 -0.71
N VAL A 43 -5.18 -4.01 0.21
CA VAL A 43 -5.02 -4.66 1.53
C VAL A 43 -4.71 -6.15 1.38
N ARG A 44 -5.43 -6.86 0.52
CA ARG A 44 -5.18 -8.29 0.27
C ARG A 44 -3.79 -8.50 -0.34
N ALA A 45 -3.43 -7.73 -1.36
CA ALA A 45 -2.11 -7.82 -2.00
C ALA A 45 -0.95 -7.60 -1.00
N ILE A 46 -1.08 -6.64 -0.08
CA ILE A 46 -0.07 -6.40 0.97
C ILE A 46 0.00 -7.59 1.94
N LYS A 47 -1.14 -8.09 2.40
CA LYS A 47 -1.22 -9.20 3.36
C LYS A 47 -0.69 -10.51 2.75
N ASP A 48 -1.23 -10.88 1.59
CA ASP A 48 -0.95 -12.16 0.93
C ASP A 48 0.47 -12.20 0.35
N GLY A 49 0.96 -11.07 -0.17
CA GLY A 49 2.35 -10.92 -0.61
C GLY A 49 3.36 -10.88 0.54
N GLY A 50 2.89 -10.74 1.79
CA GLY A 50 3.74 -10.45 2.94
C GLY A 50 4.62 -9.24 2.67
N LEU A 51 4.05 -8.23 2.01
CA LEU A 51 4.75 -6.99 1.69
C LEU A 51 4.92 -6.21 2.99
N ARG A 52 6.10 -5.64 3.19
CA ARG A 52 6.45 -4.89 4.38
C ARG A 52 6.90 -3.51 3.96
N PRO A 53 6.58 -2.47 4.77
CA PRO A 53 7.18 -1.17 4.56
C PRO A 53 8.69 -1.30 4.57
N ARG A 54 9.35 -0.42 3.82
CA ARG A 54 10.78 -0.24 3.94
C ARG A 54 11.05 0.11 5.40
N HIS A 55 11.82 -0.74 6.11
CA HIS A 55 12.45 -0.27 7.33
C HIS A 55 13.45 0.80 6.87
N HIS A 56 13.07 2.06 6.99
CA HIS A 56 14.07 3.10 7.14
C HIS A 56 14.79 2.71 8.44
N GLU A 57 16.08 2.40 8.35
CA GLU A 57 16.96 2.46 9.50
C GLU A 57 16.73 3.85 10.09
N ALA A 58 15.86 3.93 11.11
CA ALA A 58 15.72 5.10 11.93
C ALA A 58 17.10 5.29 12.53
N GLU A 59 17.85 6.20 11.91
CA GLU A 59 19.13 6.73 12.37
C GLU A 59 20.02 5.63 12.95
N LEU A 60 20.88 5.03 12.12
CA LEU A 60 22.20 4.70 12.63
C LEU A 60 22.80 6.02 13.12
N GLY A 61 22.52 6.34 14.38
CA GLY A 61 23.24 7.29 15.19
C GLY A 61 24.66 6.77 15.23
N LEU A 62 25.44 7.17 14.23
CA LEU A 62 26.88 7.12 14.30
C LEU A 62 27.24 8.13 15.39
N GLU A 63 27.49 7.62 16.60
CA GLU A 63 28.29 8.30 17.63
C GLU A 63 29.60 8.85 17.03
#